data_AF-A0A7R9W2S6-F1
#
_entry.id   AF-A0A7R9W2S6-F1
#
_cell.length_a   1.000
_cell.length_b   1.000
_cell.length_c   1.000
_cell.angle_alpha   90.00
_cell.angle_beta   90.00
_cell.angle_gamma   90.00
#
_symmetry.space_group_name_H-M   'P 1'
#
loop_
_entity.id
_entity.type
_entity.pdbx_description
1 polymer ?
#
loop_
_entity_poly.entity_id
_entity_poly.type
_entity_poly.pdbx_seq_one_letter_code
_entity_poly.pdbx_strand_id
1 'polypeptide(L)'
;NRDMASVDYSMFPPVSVEPMATAGTGGLTDSPENSARRLVTDAKKALEQNGAMKHLKRSLRRKMHVLQERKVYKREGKDGDLEEIVVDGWINELLRFLAIKTLVGDTTKPFQVMPGEPIAVAWEALLVMPSYYSSVCHAMGNECVLDHDPFEFHTDAEEQKHRTKRYNATMRLYQQFFDEHAPYLYWKEPSVEKSAASVFLENIMLKFDCVIGKSS
;
A
#
# COMPACT_ATOMS: atom_id res chain seq x y z
N ASN A 1 -24.71 -30.47 -12.00
CA ASN A 1 -23.35 -30.94 -12.32
C ASN A 1 -22.65 -29.94 -13.19
N ARG A 2 -21.89 -29.01 -12.58
CA ARG A 2 -20.87 -28.22 -13.27
C ARG A 2 -19.55 -28.62 -12.63
N ASP A 3 -18.74 -29.33 -13.41
CA ASP A 3 -17.40 -29.74 -13.01
C ASP A 3 -16.55 -28.51 -12.72
N MET A 4 -16.18 -28.36 -11.45
CA MET A 4 -15.10 -27.47 -11.05
C MET A 4 -13.79 -28.15 -11.45
N ALA A 5 -13.23 -27.73 -12.58
CA ALA A 5 -11.86 -28.09 -12.94
C ALA A 5 -10.93 -27.64 -11.82
N SER A 6 -10.25 -28.59 -11.17
CA SER A 6 -9.18 -28.29 -10.22
C SER A 6 -8.06 -27.61 -11.00
N VAL A 7 -7.83 -26.33 -10.73
CA VAL A 7 -6.70 -25.61 -11.28
C VAL A 7 -5.44 -26.20 -10.65
N ASP A 8 -4.53 -26.72 -11.48
CA ASP A 8 -3.23 -27.21 -11.05
C ASP A 8 -2.35 -26.00 -10.67
N TYR A 9 -1.97 -25.93 -9.39
CA TYR A 9 -1.21 -24.81 -8.81
C TYR A 9 0.31 -25.03 -8.88
N SER A 10 0.78 -26.11 -9.54
CA SER A 10 2.21 -26.47 -9.58
C SER A 10 3.05 -25.71 -10.62
N MET A 11 2.45 -24.82 -11.42
CA MET A 11 3.10 -24.30 -12.64
C MET A 11 3.94 -23.01 -12.48
N PHE A 12 4.05 -22.44 -11.28
CA PHE A 12 4.96 -21.32 -11.04
C PHE A 12 6.04 -21.73 -10.06
N PRO A 13 7.33 -21.57 -10.41
CA PRO A 13 8.40 -21.85 -9.47
C PRO A 13 8.21 -20.97 -8.22
N PRO A 14 8.55 -21.47 -7.02
CA PRO A 14 8.65 -20.60 -5.85
C PRO A 14 9.52 -19.41 -6.23
N VAL A 15 9.05 -18.19 -5.91
CA VAL A 15 9.83 -16.96 -6.09
C VAL A 15 11.09 -17.13 -5.25
N SER A 16 12.15 -17.61 -5.89
CA SER A 16 13.47 -17.66 -5.32
C SER A 16 13.93 -16.21 -5.37
N VAL A 17 13.69 -15.49 -4.28
CA VAL A 17 14.24 -14.16 -4.08
C VAL A 17 15.73 -14.36 -3.91
N GLU A 18 16.46 -14.49 -5.02
CA GLU A 18 17.91 -14.40 -4.96
C GLU A 18 18.22 -12.97 -4.53
N PRO A 19 18.87 -12.77 -3.37
CA PRO A 19 19.22 -11.43 -2.93
C PRO A 19 20.09 -10.81 -4.01
N MET A 20 19.66 -9.67 -4.58
CA MET A 20 20.50 -8.88 -5.47
C MET A 20 21.83 -8.64 -4.78
N ALA A 21 22.88 -9.23 -5.36
CA ALA A 21 24.23 -9.14 -4.84
C ALA A 21 24.66 -7.66 -4.86
N THR A 22 24.64 -7.04 -3.69
CA THR A 22 25.24 -5.72 -3.47
C THR A 22 26.75 -5.88 -3.56
N ALA A 23 27.32 -5.32 -4.62
CA ALA A 23 28.76 -5.31 -4.82
C ALA A 23 29.42 -4.42 -3.75
N GLY A 24 30.17 -5.06 -2.85
CA GLY A 24 31.35 -4.46 -2.22
C GLY A 24 31.10 -3.45 -1.10
N THR A 25 30.97 -3.93 0.13
CA THR A 25 31.80 -3.52 1.28
C THR A 25 31.41 -4.39 2.47
N GLY A 26 32.41 -4.95 3.17
CA GLY A 26 32.18 -5.78 4.35
C GLY A 26 31.47 -4.96 5.44
N GLY A 27 30.18 -5.21 5.61
CA GLY A 27 29.33 -4.57 6.60
C GLY A 27 28.30 -5.60 7.06
N LEU A 28 27.97 -5.58 8.35
CA LEU A 28 26.93 -6.42 8.94
C LEU A 28 25.72 -6.46 7.98
N THR A 29 25.33 -7.65 7.55
CA THR A 29 24.10 -7.80 6.77
C THR A 29 22.94 -7.38 7.67
N ASP A 30 22.44 -6.16 7.46
CA ASP A 30 21.27 -5.68 8.17
C ASP A 30 20.13 -6.67 7.99
N SER A 31 19.45 -7.00 9.08
CA SER A 31 18.22 -7.80 9.03
C SER A 31 17.25 -7.18 8.02
N PRO A 32 16.50 -7.98 7.24
CA PRO A 32 15.57 -7.47 6.25
C PRO A 32 14.57 -6.46 6.84
N GLU A 33 14.21 -6.60 8.10
CA GLU A 33 13.32 -5.70 8.84
C GLU A 33 13.97 -4.33 9.13
N ASN A 34 15.25 -4.33 9.47
CA ASN A 34 16.00 -3.08 9.67
C ASN A 34 16.14 -2.32 8.36
N SER A 35 16.40 -3.04 7.26
CA SER A 35 16.42 -2.47 5.91
C SER A 35 15.07 -1.87 5.55
N ALA A 36 13.97 -2.59 5.77
CA ALA A 36 12.62 -2.09 5.48
C ALA A 36 12.29 -0.82 6.28
N ARG A 37 12.57 -0.81 7.59
CA ARG A 37 12.35 0.36 8.46
C ARG A 37 13.20 1.56 8.07
N ARG A 38 14.45 1.34 7.65
CA ARG A 38 15.33 2.40 7.14
C ARG A 38 14.74 3.02 5.88
N LEU A 39 14.33 2.22 4.90
CA LEU A 39 13.73 2.70 3.65
C LEU A 39 12.47 3.55 3.90
N VAL A 40 11.60 3.12 4.81
CA VAL A 40 10.41 3.89 5.21
C VAL A 40 10.81 5.24 5.82
N THR A 41 11.83 5.24 6.68
CA THR A 41 12.35 6.45 7.33
C THR A 41 12.93 7.43 6.31
N ASP A 42 13.73 6.94 5.37
CA ASP A 42 14.38 7.75 4.33
C ASP A 42 13.35 8.38 3.39
N ALA A 43 12.35 7.59 2.97
CA ALA A 43 11.25 8.10 2.15
C ALA A 43 10.40 9.14 2.88
N LYS A 44 10.10 8.92 4.17
CA LYS A 44 9.35 9.88 4.98
C LYS A 44 10.11 11.20 5.08
N LYS A 45 11.42 11.14 5.35
CA LYS A 45 12.30 12.30 5.37
C LYS A 45 12.31 13.05 4.04
N ALA A 46 12.38 12.32 2.91
CA ALA A 46 12.32 12.91 1.58
C ALA A 46 10.98 13.64 1.30
N LEU A 47 9.86 13.11 1.79
CA LEU A 47 8.55 13.78 1.71
C LEU A 47 8.49 15.05 2.55
N GLU A 48 9.08 15.04 3.74
CA GLU A 48 9.08 16.18 4.67
C GLU A 48 9.98 17.31 4.16
N GLN A 49 11.20 17.01 3.73
CA GLN A 49 12.19 18.00 3.28
C GLN A 49 11.73 18.80 2.06
N ASN A 50 10.97 18.17 1.17
CA ASN A 50 10.50 18.80 -0.08
C ASN A 50 9.11 19.45 0.05
N GLY A 51 8.53 19.46 1.25
CA GLY A 51 7.15 19.92 1.49
C GLY A 51 6.07 19.02 0.89
N ALA A 52 6.46 17.91 0.24
CA ALA A 52 5.57 16.95 -0.42
C ALA A 52 4.53 16.36 0.53
N MET A 53 4.91 16.15 1.79
CA MET A 53 4.02 15.65 2.85
C MET A 53 2.73 16.48 2.94
N LYS A 54 2.83 17.82 2.94
CA LYS A 54 1.67 18.72 3.01
C LYS A 54 0.76 18.58 1.79
N HIS A 55 1.34 18.44 0.61
CA HIS A 55 0.60 18.27 -0.65
C HIS A 55 -0.09 16.91 -0.71
N LEU A 56 0.62 15.85 -0.31
CA LEU A 56 0.07 14.49 -0.24
C LEU A 56 -1.09 14.42 0.75
N LYS A 57 -0.92 14.88 2.00
CA LYS A 57 -2.01 14.94 2.99
C LYS A 57 -3.24 15.66 2.43
N ARG A 58 -3.06 16.83 1.78
CA ARG A 58 -4.16 17.58 1.16
C ARG A 58 -4.84 16.80 0.04
N SER A 59 -4.08 16.10 -0.80
CA SER A 59 -4.61 15.27 -1.89
C SER A 59 -5.43 14.10 -1.34
N LEU A 60 -4.91 13.42 -0.31
CA LEU A 60 -5.58 12.29 0.33
C LEU A 60 -6.88 12.70 1.01
N ARG A 61 -6.91 13.83 1.73
CA ARG A 61 -8.16 14.34 2.34
C ARG A 61 -9.25 14.56 1.30
N ARG A 62 -8.90 15.16 0.15
CA ARG A 62 -9.85 15.34 -0.97
C ARG A 62 -10.36 14.01 -1.50
N LYS A 63 -9.46 13.04 -1.73
CA LYS A 63 -9.87 11.70 -2.19
C LYS A 63 -10.73 10.97 -1.16
N MET A 64 -10.41 11.10 0.13
CA MET A 64 -11.19 10.52 1.23
C MET A 64 -12.60 11.11 1.30
N HIS A 65 -12.76 12.43 1.14
CA HIS A 65 -14.07 13.05 1.06
C HIS A 65 -14.87 12.56 -0.15
N VAL A 66 -14.27 12.41 -1.32
CA VAL A 66 -14.97 11.84 -2.49
C VAL A 66 -15.45 10.41 -2.22
N LEU A 67 -14.67 9.61 -1.49
CA LEU A 67 -15.08 8.26 -1.08
C LEU A 67 -16.19 8.30 -0.02
N GLN A 68 -16.22 9.31 0.84
CA GLN A 68 -17.27 9.56 1.83
C GLN A 68 -18.56 10.09 1.19
N GLU A 69 -18.50 11.05 0.27
CA GLU A 69 -19.66 11.67 -0.41
C GLU A 69 -20.43 10.69 -1.30
N ARG A 70 -19.76 9.67 -1.84
CA ARG A 70 -20.42 8.54 -2.52
C ARG A 70 -21.31 7.71 -1.59
N LYS A 71 -21.28 7.99 -0.29
CA LYS A 71 -22.09 7.35 0.74
C LYS A 71 -22.85 8.44 1.50
N VAL A 72 -24.18 8.41 1.39
CA VAL A 72 -25.09 9.37 2.02
C VAL A 72 -24.99 9.27 3.54
N TYR A 73 -24.03 9.96 4.16
CA TYR A 73 -23.98 10.17 5.60
C TYR A 73 -23.61 11.63 5.91
N LYS A 74 -24.49 12.27 6.69
CA LYS A 74 -24.24 13.57 7.32
C LYS A 74 -23.17 13.39 8.39
N ARG A 75 -22.02 14.04 8.20
CA ARG A 75 -20.97 14.18 9.21
C ARG A 75 -21.38 15.28 10.20
N GLU A 76 -21.89 14.92 11.37
CA GLU A 76 -22.11 15.87 12.47
C GLU A 76 -20.94 15.75 13.46
N GLY A 77 -19.90 16.58 13.29
CA GLY A 77 -18.78 16.64 14.24
C GLY A 77 -17.51 17.32 13.73
N LYS A 78 -16.79 18.01 14.63
CA LYS A 78 -15.41 18.51 14.40
C LYS A 78 -14.43 17.34 14.47
N ASP A 79 -14.39 16.56 13.41
CA ASP A 79 -13.71 15.25 13.35
C ASP A 79 -12.28 15.34 12.76
N GLY A 80 -11.64 16.50 12.90
CA GLY A 80 -10.37 16.82 12.23
C GLY A 80 -9.20 15.93 12.67
N ASP A 81 -9.18 15.54 13.95
CA ASP A 81 -8.09 14.74 14.53
C ASP A 81 -8.12 13.29 14.03
N LEU A 82 -9.32 12.70 13.91
CA LEU A 82 -9.49 11.35 13.38
C LEU A 82 -9.12 11.28 11.89
N GLU A 83 -9.53 12.28 11.11
CA GLU A 83 -9.13 12.39 9.71
C GLU A 83 -7.61 12.51 9.54
N GLU A 84 -6.95 13.29 10.40
CA GLU A 84 -5.49 13.39 10.37
C GLU A 84 -4.80 12.06 10.70
N ILE A 85 -5.26 11.34 11.74
CA ILE A 85 -4.72 10.02 12.10
C ILE A 85 -4.88 9.03 10.94
N VAL A 86 -6.04 9.01 10.28
CA VAL A 86 -6.29 8.11 9.15
C VAL A 86 -5.39 8.43 7.97
N VAL A 87 -5.26 9.72 7.60
CA VAL A 87 -4.41 10.16 6.50
C VAL A 87 -2.94 9.86 6.76
N ASP A 88 -2.47 10.05 7.99
CA ASP A 88 -1.09 9.76 8.36
C ASP A 88 -0.80 8.26 8.32
N GLY A 89 -1.78 7.43 8.72
CA GLY A 89 -1.72 5.99 8.53
C GLY A 89 -1.66 5.56 7.07
N TRP A 90 -2.44 6.19 6.17
CA TRP A 90 -2.38 5.91 4.73
C TRP A 90 -0.98 6.18 4.16
N ILE A 91 -0.37 7.30 4.57
CA ILE A 91 0.97 7.65 4.11
C ILE A 91 2.00 6.66 4.66
N ASN A 92 1.93 6.32 5.96
CA ASN A 92 2.85 5.36 6.56
C ASN A 92 2.81 4.00 5.85
N GLU A 93 1.62 3.48 5.60
CA GLU A 93 1.43 2.19 4.95
C GLU A 93 1.78 2.23 3.46
N LEU A 94 1.57 3.37 2.78
CA LEU A 94 2.11 3.60 1.43
C LEU A 94 3.63 3.47 1.41
N LEU A 95 4.32 4.12 2.35
CA LEU A 95 5.78 4.03 2.42
C LEU A 95 6.25 2.60 2.73
N ARG A 96 5.55 1.87 3.59
CA ARG A 96 5.82 0.44 3.83
C ARG A 96 5.66 -0.37 2.55
N PHE A 97 4.62 -0.13 1.76
CA PHE A 97 4.43 -0.79 0.47
C PHE A 97 5.56 -0.49 -0.53
N LEU A 98 5.98 0.77 -0.66
CA LEU A 98 7.08 1.15 -1.55
C LEU A 98 8.42 0.53 -1.11
N ALA A 99 8.64 0.40 0.20
CA ALA A 99 9.80 -0.31 0.73
C ALA A 99 9.77 -1.80 0.35
N ILE A 100 8.61 -2.47 0.41
CA ILE A 100 8.45 -3.84 -0.09
C ILE A 100 8.84 -3.92 -1.57
N LYS A 101 8.27 -3.06 -2.42
CA LYS A 101 8.59 -3.03 -3.86
C LYS A 101 10.09 -2.89 -4.12
N THR A 102 10.73 -2.00 -3.35
CA THR A 102 12.17 -1.75 -3.43
C THR A 102 12.98 -2.99 -3.07
N LEU A 103 12.68 -3.62 -1.92
CA LEU A 103 13.44 -4.77 -1.41
C LEU A 103 13.33 -6.00 -2.30
N VAL A 104 12.19 -6.21 -2.96
CA VAL A 104 11.99 -7.33 -3.88
C VAL A 104 12.37 -6.98 -5.33
N GLY A 105 12.78 -5.73 -5.60
CA GLY A 105 13.11 -5.28 -6.95
C GLY A 105 11.90 -5.22 -7.91
N ASP A 106 10.68 -5.08 -7.39
CA ASP A 106 9.43 -5.03 -8.18
C ASP A 106 9.21 -3.64 -8.81
N THR A 107 10.08 -3.28 -9.75
CA THR A 107 10.16 -1.94 -10.34
C THR A 107 9.54 -1.84 -11.73
N THR A 108 9.40 -2.96 -12.44
CA THR A 108 8.90 -3.04 -13.81
C THR A 108 7.84 -4.13 -13.95
N LYS A 109 7.08 -4.09 -15.06
CA LYS A 109 6.04 -5.07 -15.32
C LYS A 109 6.61 -6.42 -15.76
N PRO A 110 5.92 -7.53 -15.44
CA PRO A 110 4.70 -7.62 -14.64
C PRO A 110 4.98 -7.48 -13.14
N PHE A 111 4.18 -6.67 -12.43
CA PHE A 111 4.38 -6.49 -10.98
C PHE A 111 4.07 -7.77 -10.22
N GLN A 112 4.91 -8.09 -9.23
CA GLN A 112 4.74 -9.25 -8.35
C GLN A 112 3.94 -8.92 -7.08
N VAL A 113 4.03 -7.66 -6.62
CA VAL A 113 3.29 -7.19 -5.44
C VAL A 113 2.20 -6.21 -5.82
N MET A 114 1.15 -6.19 -5.01
CA MET A 114 -0.01 -5.32 -5.18
C MET A 114 -0.41 -4.66 -3.86
N PRO A 115 -0.74 -3.36 -3.87
CA PRO A 115 -1.23 -2.68 -2.69
C PRO A 115 -2.68 -3.05 -2.35
N GLY A 116 -3.10 -2.79 -1.11
CA GLY A 116 -4.53 -2.71 -0.78
C GLY A 116 -5.19 -1.50 -1.43
N GLU A 117 -6.53 -1.46 -1.47
CA GLU A 117 -7.28 -0.37 -2.12
C GLU A 117 -6.94 1.03 -1.58
N PRO A 118 -6.95 1.29 -0.25
CA PRO A 118 -6.52 2.58 0.30
C PRO A 118 -5.09 2.98 -0.09
N ILE A 119 -4.18 2.00 -0.09
CA ILE A 119 -2.77 2.22 -0.46
C ILE A 119 -2.62 2.51 -1.94
N ALA A 120 -3.40 1.87 -2.80
CA ALA A 120 -3.44 2.18 -4.23
C ALA A 120 -3.86 3.64 -4.46
N VAL A 121 -4.92 4.09 -3.78
CA VAL A 121 -5.37 5.49 -3.84
C VAL A 121 -4.29 6.46 -3.34
N ALA A 122 -3.58 6.09 -2.28
CA ALA A 122 -2.49 6.89 -1.76
C ALA A 122 -1.28 6.96 -2.72
N TRP A 123 -0.96 5.84 -3.36
CA TRP A 123 0.10 5.74 -4.34
C TRP A 123 -0.22 6.57 -5.59
N GLU A 124 -1.43 6.46 -6.13
CA GLU A 124 -1.92 7.33 -7.21
C GLU A 124 -1.80 8.82 -6.86
N ALA A 125 -2.16 9.19 -5.63
CA ALA A 125 -2.05 10.57 -5.17
C ALA A 125 -0.60 11.07 -5.11
N LEU A 126 0.37 10.17 -4.91
CA LEU A 126 1.80 10.49 -4.98
C LEU A 126 2.30 10.52 -6.44
N LEU A 127 1.83 9.62 -7.30
CA LEU A 127 2.21 9.52 -8.72
C LEU A 127 1.86 10.76 -9.53
N VAL A 128 0.76 11.44 -9.20
CA VAL A 128 0.41 12.73 -9.84
C VAL A 128 1.36 13.88 -9.46
N MET A 129 2.33 13.64 -8.58
CA MET A 129 3.38 14.58 -8.20
C MET A 129 4.77 13.99 -8.54
N PRO A 130 5.12 13.87 -9.83
CA PRO A 130 6.25 13.06 -10.30
C PRO A 130 7.59 13.47 -9.69
N SER A 131 7.83 14.78 -9.46
CA SER A 131 9.07 15.25 -8.82
C SER A 131 9.22 14.74 -7.38
N TYR A 132 8.12 14.70 -6.62
CA TYR A 132 8.13 14.19 -5.24
C TYR A 132 8.23 12.67 -5.22
N TYR A 133 7.53 12.00 -6.14
CA TYR A 133 7.61 10.55 -6.27
C TYR A 133 9.03 10.07 -6.63
N SER A 134 9.69 10.73 -7.57
CA SER A 134 11.07 10.43 -7.95
C SER A 134 12.03 10.62 -6.78
N SER A 135 11.88 11.72 -6.02
CA SER A 135 12.66 11.97 -4.79
C SER A 135 12.49 10.85 -3.75
N VAL A 136 11.27 10.37 -3.54
CA VAL A 136 11.00 9.23 -2.64
C VAL A 136 11.65 7.94 -3.14
N CYS A 137 11.52 7.63 -4.44
CA CYS A 137 12.14 6.43 -5.03
C CYS A 137 13.65 6.45 -4.87
N HIS A 138 14.28 7.59 -5.16
CA HIS A 138 15.72 7.78 -5.02
C HIS A 138 16.19 7.70 -3.56
N ALA A 139 15.43 8.27 -2.62
CA ALA A 139 15.72 8.17 -1.19
C ALA A 139 15.64 6.72 -0.68
N MET A 140 14.81 5.88 -1.29
CA MET A 140 14.76 4.44 -1.03
C MET A 140 15.87 3.64 -1.77
N GLY A 141 16.76 4.29 -2.50
CA GLY A 141 17.83 3.61 -3.24
C GLY A 141 17.39 2.98 -4.56
N ASN A 142 16.21 3.31 -5.09
CA ASN A 142 15.84 2.92 -6.45
C ASN A 142 16.42 3.93 -7.45
N GLU A 143 17.31 3.46 -8.32
CA GLU A 143 17.84 4.25 -9.44
C GLU A 143 16.80 4.41 -10.56
N CYS A 144 15.93 3.41 -10.73
CA CYS A 144 14.79 3.46 -11.64
C CYS A 144 13.53 3.88 -10.87
N VAL A 145 12.82 4.89 -11.38
CA VAL A 145 11.48 5.23 -10.87
C VAL A 145 10.60 3.99 -11.07
N LEU A 146 9.91 3.58 -10.01
CA LEU A 146 8.96 2.47 -10.05
C LEU A 146 7.89 2.79 -11.11
N ASP A 147 7.98 2.11 -12.25
CA ASP A 147 7.08 2.30 -13.39
C ASP A 147 5.69 1.90 -12.93
N HIS A 148 4.72 2.81 -13.01
CA HIS A 148 3.33 2.51 -12.67
C HIS A 148 2.42 3.46 -13.41
N ASP A 149 1.52 2.91 -14.21
CA ASP A 149 0.44 3.69 -14.81
C ASP A 149 -0.75 3.68 -13.84
N PRO A 150 -1.15 4.85 -13.30
CA PRO A 150 -2.27 4.96 -12.38
C PRO A 150 -3.63 4.57 -13.00
N PHE A 151 -3.72 4.40 -14.33
CA PHE A 151 -4.96 4.07 -15.03
C PHE A 151 -5.13 2.58 -15.35
N GLU A 152 -4.12 1.74 -15.07
CA GLU A 152 -4.13 0.33 -15.51
C GLU A 152 -4.94 -0.62 -14.63
N PHE A 153 -5.36 -0.20 -13.44
CA PHE A 153 -6.13 -1.05 -12.51
C PHE A 153 -7.51 -1.53 -13.03
N HIS A 154 -7.90 -1.20 -14.26
CA HIS A 154 -9.28 -1.31 -14.74
C HIS A 154 -9.48 -2.06 -16.05
N THR A 155 -8.44 -2.45 -16.79
CA THR A 155 -8.62 -2.84 -18.20
C THR A 155 -8.19 -4.25 -18.58
N ASP A 156 -7.33 -4.92 -17.81
CA ASP A 156 -6.79 -6.22 -18.23
C ASP A 156 -7.40 -7.41 -17.45
N ALA A 157 -8.09 -8.30 -18.17
CA ALA A 157 -8.75 -9.48 -17.59
C ALA A 157 -7.73 -10.50 -17.05
N GLU A 158 -6.52 -10.55 -17.62
CA GLU A 158 -5.43 -11.40 -17.13
C GLU A 158 -4.86 -10.85 -15.82
N GLU A 159 -4.74 -9.52 -15.67
CA GLU A 159 -4.32 -8.91 -14.41
C GLU A 159 -5.27 -9.23 -13.25
N GLN A 160 -6.56 -9.35 -13.56
CA GLN A 160 -7.59 -9.69 -12.58
C GLN A 160 -7.41 -11.09 -12.00
N LYS A 161 -7.00 -12.06 -12.82
CA LYS A 161 -6.77 -13.46 -12.42
C LYS A 161 -5.61 -13.60 -11.43
N HIS A 162 -4.59 -12.74 -11.57
CA HIS A 162 -3.41 -12.74 -10.71
C HIS A 162 -3.49 -11.76 -9.53
N ARG A 163 -4.57 -10.96 -9.44
CA ARG A 163 -4.76 -9.92 -8.43
C ARG A 163 -4.63 -10.42 -6.99
N THR A 164 -5.48 -11.37 -6.61
CA THR A 164 -5.49 -11.97 -5.26
C THR A 164 -4.16 -12.67 -4.96
N LYS A 165 -3.51 -13.28 -5.96
CA LYS A 165 -2.19 -13.89 -5.78
C LYS A 165 -1.12 -12.86 -5.43
N ARG A 166 -1.05 -11.74 -6.19
CA ARG A 166 -0.12 -10.63 -5.94
C ARG A 166 -0.38 -9.96 -4.60
N TYR A 167 -1.65 -9.72 -4.27
CA TYR A 167 -2.04 -9.17 -2.97
C TYR A 167 -1.60 -10.07 -1.81
N ASN A 168 -1.88 -11.37 -1.88
CA ASN A 168 -1.44 -12.33 -0.86
C ASN A 168 0.09 -12.44 -0.77
N ALA A 169 0.80 -12.31 -1.90
CA ALA A 169 2.26 -12.21 -1.90
C ALA A 169 2.73 -10.96 -1.15
N THR A 170 2.12 -9.80 -1.40
CA THR A 170 2.41 -8.56 -0.64
C THR A 170 2.20 -8.76 0.86
N MET A 171 1.11 -9.44 1.27
CA MET A 171 0.81 -9.64 2.70
C MET A 171 1.85 -10.52 3.39
N ARG A 172 2.36 -11.55 2.70
CA ARG A 172 3.45 -12.39 3.22
C ARG A 172 4.75 -11.59 3.34
N LEU A 173 5.09 -10.82 2.32
CA LEU A 173 6.27 -9.96 2.32
C LEU A 173 6.17 -8.87 3.39
N TYR A 174 4.99 -8.31 3.61
CA TYR A 174 4.75 -7.35 4.67
C TYR A 174 5.06 -7.95 6.04
N GLN A 175 4.52 -9.14 6.32
CA GLN A 175 4.80 -9.83 7.58
C GLN A 175 6.29 -10.18 7.72
N GLN A 176 6.93 -10.61 6.64
CA GLN A 176 8.36 -10.91 6.62
C GLN A 176 9.23 -9.67 6.86
N PHE A 177 8.92 -8.52 6.26
CA PHE A 177 9.77 -7.32 6.32
C PHE A 177 9.45 -6.40 7.50
N PHE A 178 8.29 -6.52 8.13
CA PHE A 178 7.91 -5.65 9.24
C PHE A 178 7.69 -6.40 10.56
N ASP A 179 7.68 -7.73 10.54
CA ASP A 179 7.36 -8.60 11.69
C ASP A 179 6.00 -8.25 12.33
N GLU A 180 5.06 -7.81 11.49
CA GLU A 180 3.77 -7.28 11.89
C GLU A 180 2.69 -7.72 10.89
N HIS A 181 1.45 -7.87 11.34
CA HIS A 181 0.32 -8.01 10.43
C HIS A 181 -0.11 -6.66 9.87
N ALA A 182 -0.31 -6.61 8.55
CA ALA A 182 -0.79 -5.42 7.86
C ALA A 182 -2.13 -4.95 8.44
N PRO A 183 -2.28 -3.67 8.85
CA PRO A 183 -3.51 -3.20 9.45
C PRO A 183 -4.66 -3.24 8.43
N TYR A 184 -5.72 -3.98 8.75
CA TYR A 184 -6.88 -4.17 7.87
C TYR A 184 -7.50 -2.86 7.36
N LEU A 185 -7.44 -1.80 8.18
CA LEU A 185 -7.91 -0.47 7.83
C LEU A 185 -7.27 0.06 6.53
N TYR A 186 -6.00 -0.24 6.28
CA TYR A 186 -5.28 0.29 5.13
C TYR A 186 -5.07 -0.78 4.05
N TRP A 187 -5.08 -2.04 4.43
CA TRP A 187 -4.85 -3.20 3.57
C TRP A 187 -6.15 -3.98 3.38
N LYS A 188 -7.13 -3.34 2.73
CA LYS A 188 -8.31 -4.02 2.22
C LYS A 188 -8.01 -4.57 0.83
N GLU A 189 -8.36 -5.84 0.60
CA GLU A 189 -8.20 -6.46 -0.71
C GLU A 189 -8.98 -5.65 -1.76
N PRO A 190 -8.37 -5.31 -2.90
CA PRO A 190 -9.04 -4.52 -3.91
C PRO A 190 -10.14 -5.37 -4.58
N SER A 191 -11.40 -5.03 -4.34
CA SER A 191 -12.55 -5.80 -4.87
C SER A 191 -12.70 -5.64 -6.39
N VAL A 192 -13.20 -6.69 -7.04
CA VAL A 192 -13.50 -6.73 -8.50
C VAL A 192 -14.77 -5.95 -8.83
N GLU A 193 -15.61 -5.72 -7.83
CA GLU A 193 -16.90 -5.07 -8.02
C GLU A 193 -16.74 -3.55 -8.21
N LYS A 194 -17.32 -3.05 -9.32
CA LYS A 194 -17.55 -1.62 -9.51
C LYS A 194 -18.27 -1.10 -8.27
N SER A 195 -17.60 -0.20 -7.54
CA SER A 195 -18.05 0.43 -6.29
C SER A 195 -17.66 -0.27 -4.98
N ALA A 196 -16.35 -0.45 -4.80
CA ALA A 196 -15.67 -0.79 -3.55
C ALA A 196 -15.82 0.26 -2.41
N ALA A 197 -16.51 1.37 -2.72
CA ALA A 197 -17.10 2.35 -1.81
C ALA A 197 -17.75 1.74 -0.56
N SER A 198 -18.66 0.78 -0.79
CA SER A 198 -19.82 0.47 0.08
C SER A 198 -19.48 -0.16 1.44
N VAL A 199 -18.49 -1.03 1.55
CA VAL A 199 -18.31 -1.90 2.75
C VAL A 199 -17.30 -1.35 3.77
N PHE A 200 -16.52 -0.32 3.42
CA PHE A 200 -15.31 0.06 4.17
C PHE A 200 -15.55 0.83 5.48
N LEU A 201 -16.56 1.71 5.56
CA LEU A 201 -16.77 2.58 6.73
C LEU A 201 -17.66 1.98 7.83
N GLU A 202 -18.56 1.04 7.51
CA GLU A 202 -19.38 0.37 8.52
C GLU A 202 -18.52 -0.44 9.50
N ASN A 203 -17.46 -1.09 9.01
CA ASN A 203 -16.58 -1.90 9.85
C ASN A 203 -15.58 -1.09 10.70
N ILE A 204 -15.31 0.16 10.33
CA ILE A 204 -14.39 1.03 11.09
C ILE A 204 -15.15 1.66 12.26
N MET A 205 -16.38 2.15 12.04
CA MET A 205 -17.20 2.70 13.13
C MET A 205 -17.57 1.62 14.17
N LEU A 206 -17.95 0.42 13.74
CA LEU A 206 -18.32 -0.67 14.65
C LEU A 206 -17.17 -1.17 15.54
N LYS A 207 -15.90 -0.97 15.15
CA LYS A 207 -14.75 -1.39 15.95
C LYS A 207 -14.30 -0.34 16.98
N PHE A 208 -14.54 0.94 16.73
CA PHE A 208 -14.17 2.00 17.68
C PHE A 208 -15.17 2.14 18.83
N ASP A 209 -16.42 1.77 18.64
CA ASP A 209 -17.42 1.67 19.73
C ASP A 209 -17.06 0.60 20.78
N CYS A 210 -16.21 -0.39 20.41
CA CYS A 210 -15.74 -1.43 21.34
C CYS A 210 -14.59 -0.95 22.26
N VAL A 211 -13.80 0.03 21.82
CA VAL A 211 -12.59 0.48 22.55
C VAL A 211 -12.91 1.55 23.59
N ILE A 212 -14.01 2.29 23.47
CA ILE A 212 -14.40 3.36 24.40
C ILE A 212 -15.39 2.87 25.49
N GLY A 213 -15.92 1.65 25.36
CA GLY A 213 -16.99 1.12 26.21
C GLY A 213 -16.58 0.14 27.31
N LYS A 214 -15.55 0.40 28.13
CA LYS A 214 -15.35 -0.29 29.43
C LYS A 214 -14.70 0.64 30.47
N SER A 215 -15.47 1.59 30.97
CA SER A 215 -15.20 2.26 32.24
C SER A 215 -16.54 2.64 32.84
N SER A 216 -17.19 1.67 33.46
CA SER A 216 -18.30 1.84 34.40
C SER A 216 -18.17 0.79 35.48
#